data_AF-A0A8I6S6H6-F1
#
_entry.id   AF-A0A8I6S6H6-F1
#
_cell.length_a   1.000
_cell.length_b   1.000
_cell.length_c   1.000
_cell.angle_alpha   90.00
_cell.angle_beta   90.00
_cell.angle_gamma   90.00
#
_symmetry.space_group_name_H-M   'P 1'
#
loop_
_entity.id
_entity.type
_entity.pdbx_description
1 polymer ?
#
loop_
_entity_poly.entity_id
_entity_poly.type
_entity_poly.pdbx_seq_one_letter_code
_entity_poly.pdbx_strand_id
1 'polypeptide(L)'
;MADLKQEVKPDEQQNYVVGTHSDPKNIQELTQYIQNLLQQTQDKFQTMSDQITTRIDEMGTRVDDLEKNISDLMTQAGVEGADK
;
A
#
# COMPACT_ATOMS: atom_id res chain seq x y z
N MET A 1 -24.62 31.33 17.05
CA MET A 1 -23.20 31.46 17.45
C MET A 1 -22.64 30.07 17.57
N ALA A 2 -21.74 29.67 16.68
CA ALA A 2 -20.91 28.49 16.87
C ALA A 2 -19.67 28.67 15.99
N ASP A 3 -18.64 29.26 16.59
CA ASP A 3 -17.27 29.14 16.13
C ASP A 3 -16.79 27.78 16.62
N LEU A 4 -16.55 26.84 15.72
CA LEU A 4 -15.75 25.64 15.99
C LEU A 4 -14.67 25.57 14.92
N LYS A 5 -13.56 26.26 15.22
CA LYS A 5 -12.28 26.02 14.57
C LYS A 5 -11.88 24.57 14.84
N GLN A 6 -12.01 23.73 13.82
CA GLN A 6 -11.41 22.41 13.80
C GLN A 6 -9.97 22.60 13.30
N GLU A 7 -9.02 22.66 14.23
CA GLU A 7 -7.58 22.68 13.93
C GLU A 7 -7.20 21.37 13.25
N VAL A 8 -7.11 21.40 11.92
CA VAL A 8 -6.58 20.30 11.12
C VAL A 8 -5.07 20.28 11.33
N LYS A 9 -4.56 19.18 11.91
CA LYS A 9 -3.13 18.95 12.13
C LYS A 9 -2.40 18.92 10.78
N PRO A 10 -1.20 19.53 10.67
CA PRO A 10 -0.47 19.62 9.39
C PRO A 10 0.01 18.28 8.82
N ASP A 11 0.00 17.18 9.60
CA ASP A 11 0.53 15.88 9.16
C ASP A 11 -0.43 15.04 8.30
N GLU A 12 -1.73 15.38 8.20
CA GLU A 12 -2.70 14.57 7.42
C GLU A 12 -2.93 15.09 5.98
N GLN A 13 -2.22 16.13 5.54
CA GLN A 13 -2.41 16.74 4.21
C GLN A 13 -1.57 16.13 3.08
N GLN A 14 -0.79 15.07 3.32
CA GLN A 14 0.10 14.55 2.28
C GLN A 14 -0.55 13.67 1.19
N ASN A 15 -1.87 13.42 1.21
CA ASN A 15 -2.46 12.45 0.27
C ASN A 15 -3.30 12.97 -0.91
N TYR A 16 -3.49 14.28 -1.11
CA TYR A 16 -4.22 14.77 -2.30
C TYR A 16 -3.69 16.07 -2.90
N VAL A 17 -2.39 16.33 -2.82
CA VAL A 17 -1.78 17.34 -3.69
C VAL A 17 -1.51 16.71 -5.06
N VAL A 18 -2.54 16.68 -5.91
CA VAL A 18 -2.31 16.73 -7.37
C VAL A 18 -1.69 18.10 -7.60
N GLY A 19 -0.39 18.09 -7.87
CA GLY A 19 0.43 19.31 -7.93
C GLY A 19 -0.25 20.39 -8.76
N THR A 20 -0.33 21.58 -8.18
CA THR A 20 -0.76 22.81 -8.85
C THR A 20 0.16 23.06 -10.04
N HIS A 21 -0.33 22.78 -11.24
CA HIS A 21 0.33 23.23 -12.47
C HIS A 21 -0.74 23.83 -13.36
N SER A 22 -0.56 25.13 -13.63
CA SER A 22 -1.26 26.03 -14.54
C SER A 22 -2.39 25.43 -15.37
N ASP A 23 -3.59 26.03 -15.30
CA ASP A 23 -4.65 25.78 -16.27
C ASP A 23 -4.07 25.90 -17.69
N PRO A 24 -4.11 24.82 -18.49
CA PRO A 24 -3.45 24.79 -19.79
C PRO A 24 -4.10 25.83 -20.71
N LYS A 25 -3.29 26.74 -21.27
CA LYS A 25 -3.79 27.88 -22.06
C LYS A 25 -4.05 27.50 -23.52
N ASN A 26 -3.58 26.33 -23.95
CA ASN A 26 -3.77 25.78 -25.30
C ASN A 26 -3.82 24.23 -25.29
N ILE A 27 -4.27 23.64 -26.40
CA ILE A 27 -4.47 22.17 -26.53
C ILE A 27 -3.17 21.38 -26.34
N GLN A 28 -2.02 21.95 -26.70
CA GLN A 28 -0.72 21.29 -26.56
C GLN A 28 -0.32 21.19 -25.08
N GLU A 29 -0.46 22.27 -24.32
CA GLU A 29 -0.25 22.29 -22.87
C GLU A 29 -1.22 21.35 -22.14
N LEU A 30 -2.49 21.30 -22.58
CA LEU A 30 -3.47 20.37 -22.01
C LEU A 30 -3.08 18.91 -22.24
N THR A 31 -2.61 18.60 -23.44
CA THR A 31 -2.14 17.25 -23.78
C THR A 31 -0.94 16.86 -22.91
N GLN A 32 0.03 17.76 -22.74
CA GLN A 32 1.20 17.52 -21.90
C GLN A 32 0.82 17.38 -20.42
N TYR A 33 -0.13 18.19 -19.94
CA TYR A 33 -0.64 18.08 -18.58
C TYR A 33 -1.29 16.71 -18.32
N ILE A 34 -2.16 16.25 -19.23
CA ILE A 34 -2.79 14.93 -19.12
C ILE A 34 -1.74 13.82 -19.15
N GLN A 35 -0.74 13.90 -20.04
CA GLN A 35 0.35 12.92 -20.09
C GLN A 35 1.11 12.85 -18.76
N ASN A 36 1.46 14.00 -18.19
CA ASN A 36 2.15 14.05 -16.90
C ASN A 36 1.29 13.49 -15.76
N LEU A 37 -0.02 13.78 -15.76
CA LEU A 37 -0.94 13.29 -14.75
C LEU A 37 -1.11 11.76 -14.83
N LEU A 38 -1.23 11.23 -16.05
CA LEU A 38 -1.30 9.78 -16.28
C LEU A 38 -0.01 9.09 -15.84
N GLN A 39 1.14 9.67 -16.17
CA GLN A 39 2.43 9.14 -15.72
C GLN A 39 2.53 9.10 -14.19
N GLN A 40 2.19 10.20 -13.51
CA GLN A 40 2.20 10.25 -12.04
C GLN A 40 1.23 9.23 -11.42
N THR A 41 0.08 9.02 -12.05
CA THR A 41 -0.91 8.02 -11.58
C THR A 41 -0.35 6.61 -11.75
N GLN A 42 0.31 6.32 -12.87
CA GLN A 42 0.96 5.04 -13.12
C GLN A 42 2.09 4.80 -12.12
N ASP A 43 2.97 5.77 -11.88
CA ASP A 43 4.09 5.66 -10.95
C ASP A 43 3.61 5.38 -9.52
N LYS A 44 2.53 6.07 -9.10
CA LYS A 44 1.90 5.84 -7.80
C LYS A 44 1.28 4.45 -7.71
N PHE A 45 0.56 4.02 -8.74
CA PHE A 45 -0.03 2.67 -8.77
C PHE A 45 1.05 1.58 -8.72
N GLN A 46 2.14 1.76 -9.47
CA GLN A 46 3.28 0.84 -9.45
C GLN A 46 3.89 0.76 -8.06
N THR A 47 4.16 1.92 -7.43
CA THR A 47 4.71 1.97 -6.08
C THR A 47 3.81 1.26 -5.06
N MET A 48 2.48 1.48 -5.15
CA MET A 48 1.51 0.77 -4.29
C MET A 48 1.50 -0.73 -4.57
N SER A 49 1.56 -1.14 -5.83
CA SER A 49 1.63 -2.54 -6.23
C SER A 49 2.88 -3.23 -5.66
N ASP A 50 4.03 -2.57 -5.75
CA ASP A 50 5.31 -3.09 -5.24
C ASP A 50 5.24 -3.29 -3.72
N GLN A 51 4.67 -2.32 -2.99
CA GLN A 51 4.46 -2.44 -1.54
C GLN A 51 3.53 -3.60 -1.17
N ILE A 52 2.47 -3.85 -1.94
CA ILE A 52 1.56 -4.97 -1.72
C ILE A 52 2.30 -6.30 -1.95
N THR A 53 3.08 -6.41 -3.02
CA THR A 53 3.89 -7.59 -3.30
C THR A 53 4.86 -7.88 -2.16
N THR A 54 5.61 -6.87 -1.70
CA THR A 54 6.53 -7.03 -0.55
C THR A 54 5.81 -7.54 0.70
N ARG A 55 4.63 -6.99 1.01
CA ARG A 55 3.84 -7.45 2.17
C ARG A 55 3.36 -8.89 2.01
N ILE A 56 3.01 -9.31 0.79
CA ILE A 56 2.62 -10.70 0.49
C ILE A 56 3.81 -11.64 0.71
N ASP A 57 5.00 -11.27 0.24
CA ASP A 57 6.22 -12.07 0.42
C ASP A 57 6.57 -12.24 1.91
N GLU A 58 6.47 -11.15 2.69
CA GLU A 58 6.63 -11.17 4.15
C GLU A 58 5.59 -12.07 4.83
N MET A 59 4.32 -11.98 4.41
CA MET A 59 3.28 -12.87 4.94
C MET A 59 3.55 -14.33 4.58
N GLY A 60 4.04 -14.63 3.36
CA GLY A 60 4.43 -15.97 2.94
C GLY A 60 5.50 -16.56 3.86
N THR A 61 6.57 -15.80 4.12
CA THR A 61 7.63 -16.24 5.04
C THR A 61 7.11 -16.51 6.44
N ARG A 62 6.20 -15.66 6.95
CA ARG A 62 5.59 -15.86 8.27
C ARG A 62 4.68 -17.10 8.31
N VAL A 63 4.00 -17.43 7.20
CA VAL A 63 3.21 -18.66 7.09
C VAL A 63 4.14 -19.88 7.13
N ASP A 64 5.23 -19.87 6.37
CA ASP A 64 6.22 -20.96 6.38
C ASP A 64 6.78 -21.20 7.80
N ASP A 65 7.11 -20.12 8.52
CA ASP A 65 7.57 -20.19 9.90
C ASP A 65 6.49 -20.78 10.84
N LEU A 66 5.22 -20.41 10.65
CA LEU A 66 4.11 -20.97 11.42
C LEU A 66 3.91 -22.47 11.12
N GLU A 67 3.97 -22.89 9.85
CA GLU A 67 3.88 -24.28 9.45
C GLU A 67 4.99 -25.13 10.08
N LYS A 68 6.22 -24.61 10.10
CA LYS A 68 7.35 -25.26 10.78
C LYS A 68 7.11 -25.38 12.28
N ASN A 69 6.73 -24.29 12.96
CA ASN A 69 6.47 -24.32 14.40
C ASN A 69 5.34 -25.29 14.77
N ILE A 70 4.29 -25.38 13.95
CA ILE A 70 3.19 -26.33 14.16
C ILE A 70 3.71 -27.77 13.98
N SER A 71 4.50 -28.03 12.95
CA SER A 71 5.10 -29.36 12.71
C SER A 71 5.95 -29.80 13.91
N ASP A 72 6.85 -28.92 14.38
CA ASP A 72 7.69 -29.18 15.56
C ASP A 72 6.84 -29.47 16.82
N LEU A 73 5.75 -28.71 17.02
CA LEU A 73 4.81 -28.94 18.13
C LEU A 73 4.07 -30.28 18.00
N MET A 74 3.63 -30.66 16.81
CA MET A 74 2.96 -31.95 16.55
C MET A 74 3.90 -33.12 16.84
N THR A 75 5.16 -33.03 16.41
CA THR A 75 6.23 -33.98 16.73
C THR A 75 6.46 -34.04 18.24
N GLN A 76 6.63 -32.90 18.91
CA GLN A 76 6.90 -32.84 20.35
C GLN A 76 5.74 -33.38 21.20
N ALA A 77 4.50 -33.10 20.80
CA ALA A 77 3.31 -33.62 21.48
C ALA A 77 3.05 -35.11 21.19
N GLY A 78 3.89 -35.77 20.39
CA GLY A 78 3.76 -37.20 20.07
C GLY A 78 2.50 -37.53 19.28
N VAL A 79 1.90 -36.53 18.61
CA VAL A 79 0.67 -36.69 17.81
C VAL A 79 0.97 -37.36 16.48
N GLU A 80 2.26 -37.41 16.09
CA GLU A 80 2.79 -38.25 15.02
C GLU A 80 2.77 -39.74 15.44
N GLY A 81 1.59 -40.36 15.60
CA GLY A 81 1.53 -41.76 16.00
C GLY A 81 0.19 -42.41 16.34
N ALA A 82 -0.98 -41.81 16.07
CA ALA A 82 -2.27 -42.43 16.43
C ALA A 82 -3.12 -42.97 15.26
N ASP A 83 -2.65 -42.86 14.01
CA ASP A 83 -3.35 -43.43 12.85
C ASP A 83 -2.44 -44.44 12.10
N LYS A 84 -2.37 -45.66 12.66
CA LYS A 84 -2.10 -46.90 11.92
C LYS A 84 -2.97 -48.02 12.46
#